data_AF-A0A6J7E503-F1
#
_entry.id   AF-A0A6J7E503-F1
#
_cell.length_a   1.000
_cell.length_b   1.000
_cell.length_c   1.000
_cell.angle_alpha   90.00
_cell.angle_beta   90.00
_cell.angle_gamma   90.00
#
_symmetry.space_group_name_H-M   'P 1'
#
loop_
_entity.id
_entity.type
_entity.pdbx_description
1 polymer ?
#
loop_
_entity_poly.entity_id
_entity_poly.type
_entity_poly.pdbx_seq_one_letter_code
_entity_poly.pdbx_strand_id
1 'polypeptide(L)'
;MLVALPSAGRSRTPVHFACALIASVAFAVSFSATDAQAGTPMISVGHQFSCGVTVAGEGLCWWGQAGDGQGNVPLGKTWSSIAAGFTHSCGVTTSGEGFCWGNLYSGEGNIPSGKTWSAITAGYDHSCGVTTSGEGFCWGNNLAGRNDVPTEKTWSVITAGGFHSCGVTTSGEGLCWGNYSQAGQMDVPSGKTWASINAGWTFSCGVTTSGEGLCWGDNGNSNDLGQTTVPTGKTWSTITAGDSYACGVTTSGQGLCWGANQGGQTTPPSGKTWSAISAGGSHACGLTTSGEGLCWGGDGSTPPDYEEETPGSPADGRLDVPVGKWAGAPVVVETTAAPRLLAAVALTRNPRTTVTSLTLRAWADKSHGANTVTKVEYWNHTGQPKNTRTPNGGYVRAYSPTITLRPGQVAFWVRVKDSKGTWSSWYRTRFSSTGFLGW
;
A
#
# COMPACT_ATOMS: atom_id res chain seq x y z
N MET A 1 -62.13 -17.72 -38.88
CA MET A 1 -63.13 -18.53 -38.13
C MET A 1 -62.68 -19.98 -38.25
N LEU A 2 -62.54 -20.72 -37.13
CA LEU A 2 -62.44 -22.19 -36.89
C LEU A 2 -61.94 -23.14 -38.04
N VAL A 3 -61.15 -24.19 -37.82
CA VAL A 3 -60.64 -24.86 -36.60
C VAL A 3 -59.29 -25.58 -36.88
N ALA A 4 -58.72 -26.37 -35.94
CA ALA A 4 -57.31 -26.78 -35.95
C ALA A 4 -57.02 -28.30 -35.81
N LEU A 5 -55.82 -28.71 -36.28
CA LEU A 5 -54.99 -29.90 -35.89
C LEU A 5 -55.56 -31.32 -36.19
N PRO A 6 -54.77 -32.42 -36.08
CA PRO A 6 -53.32 -32.62 -35.81
C PRO A 6 -52.58 -33.29 -37.02
N SER A 7 -51.46 -34.06 -37.02
CA SER A 7 -50.50 -34.58 -36.00
C SER A 7 -49.10 -34.95 -36.58
N ALA A 8 -48.09 -35.01 -35.69
CA ALA A 8 -46.92 -35.94 -35.59
C ALA A 8 -46.18 -36.57 -36.80
N GLY A 9 -44.81 -36.54 -36.79
CA GLY A 9 -44.00 -37.51 -37.58
C GLY A 9 -42.48 -37.29 -37.83
N ARG A 10 -41.61 -37.38 -36.80
CA ARG A 10 -40.15 -37.74 -36.86
C ARG A 10 -39.12 -37.01 -37.80
N SER A 11 -38.13 -36.36 -37.16
CA SER A 11 -36.67 -36.70 -37.22
C SER A 11 -35.66 -36.06 -38.23
N ARG A 12 -34.86 -35.11 -37.69
CA ARG A 12 -33.38 -34.89 -37.80
C ARG A 12 -32.72 -34.09 -38.96
N THR A 13 -31.76 -33.23 -38.54
CA THR A 13 -30.65 -32.54 -39.29
C THR A 13 -31.06 -31.51 -40.36
N PRO A 14 -30.30 -30.40 -40.62
CA PRO A 14 -28.83 -30.19 -40.57
C PRO A 14 -28.31 -29.64 -39.22
N VAL A 15 -27.05 -29.77 -38.79
CA VAL A 15 -25.71 -29.46 -39.36
C VAL A 15 -25.35 -27.96 -39.29
N HIS A 16 -24.29 -27.68 -38.54
CA HIS A 16 -23.89 -26.40 -37.95
C HIS A 16 -23.50 -25.29 -38.94
N PHE A 17 -23.89 -24.05 -38.61
CA PHE A 17 -23.07 -22.86 -38.89
C PHE A 17 -21.99 -22.75 -37.79
N ALA A 18 -20.75 -22.45 -38.19
CA ALA A 18 -19.63 -22.27 -37.26
C ALA A 18 -19.40 -20.77 -36.98
N CYS A 19 -19.84 -20.27 -35.84
CA CYS A 19 -19.33 -19.02 -35.29
C CYS A 19 -18.03 -19.31 -34.52
N ALA A 20 -16.95 -18.61 -34.86
CA ALA A 20 -15.65 -18.79 -34.23
C ALA A 20 -15.66 -18.22 -32.80
N LEU A 21 -15.74 -19.10 -31.81
CA LEU A 21 -15.74 -18.75 -30.40
C LEU A 21 -14.28 -18.58 -29.93
N ILE A 22 -13.77 -17.35 -30.00
CA ILE A 22 -12.48 -17.00 -29.37
C ILE A 22 -12.71 -16.96 -27.85
N ALA A 23 -12.50 -18.10 -27.20
CA ALA A 23 -12.53 -18.22 -25.75
C ALA A 23 -11.27 -17.56 -25.16
N SER A 24 -11.40 -16.32 -24.70
CA SER A 24 -10.42 -15.72 -23.79
C SER A 24 -10.37 -16.56 -22.51
N VAL A 25 -9.19 -17.10 -22.19
CA VAL A 25 -9.03 -18.10 -21.12
C VAL A 25 -9.13 -17.43 -19.75
N ALA A 26 -10.34 -17.44 -19.18
CA ALA A 26 -10.56 -17.11 -17.78
C ALA A 26 -9.96 -18.21 -16.89
N PHE A 27 -8.78 -17.97 -16.32
CA PHE A 27 -8.17 -18.83 -15.30
C PHE A 27 -8.93 -18.70 -13.98
N ALA A 28 -10.09 -19.35 -13.89
CA ALA A 28 -10.80 -19.55 -12.64
C ALA A 28 -10.09 -20.61 -11.79
N VAL A 29 -9.17 -20.17 -10.91
CA VAL A 29 -8.42 -21.07 -10.02
C VAL A 29 -9.20 -21.24 -8.70
N SER A 30 -9.88 -22.37 -8.56
CA SER A 30 -10.63 -22.73 -7.35
C SER A 30 -9.72 -23.30 -6.26
N PHE A 31 -9.40 -22.49 -5.25
CA PHE A 31 -8.64 -22.92 -4.07
C PHE A 31 -9.56 -23.38 -2.93
N SER A 32 -9.20 -24.49 -2.29
CA SER A 32 -9.79 -24.95 -1.03
C SER A 32 -9.34 -24.08 0.16
N ALA A 33 -10.23 -23.92 1.15
CA ALA A 33 -10.02 -22.97 2.24
C ALA A 33 -9.01 -23.44 3.31
N THR A 34 -7.72 -23.19 3.07
CA THR A 34 -6.65 -23.20 4.07
C THR A 34 -5.69 -22.03 3.82
N ASP A 35 -5.47 -21.17 4.81
CA ASP A 35 -4.64 -19.95 4.79
C ASP A 35 -4.80 -19.07 3.53
N ALA A 36 -5.73 -18.10 3.60
CA ALA A 36 -5.90 -17.09 2.57
C ALA A 36 -4.66 -16.18 2.45
N GLN A 37 -3.78 -16.52 1.51
CA GLN A 37 -2.68 -15.68 1.06
C GLN A 37 -3.27 -14.36 0.52
N ALA A 38 -2.93 -13.23 1.12
CA ALA A 38 -3.37 -11.94 0.60
C ALA A 38 -2.66 -11.61 -0.72
N GLY A 39 -3.24 -10.67 -1.48
CA GLY A 39 -2.86 -10.41 -2.86
C GLY A 39 -1.54 -9.66 -3.06
N THR A 40 -1.48 -8.91 -4.15
CA THR A 40 -0.34 -8.04 -4.47
C THR A 40 -0.08 -7.05 -3.34
N PRO A 41 1.17 -6.93 -2.83
CA PRO A 41 1.50 -5.97 -1.81
C PRO A 41 1.41 -4.55 -2.37
N MET A 42 1.02 -3.59 -1.54
CA MET A 42 0.91 -2.18 -1.94
C MET A 42 1.39 -1.22 -0.86
N ILE A 43 1.88 -0.06 -1.28
CA ILE A 43 2.13 1.11 -0.44
C ILE A 43 1.27 2.25 -0.98
N SER A 44 0.64 2.99 -0.08
CA SER A 44 -0.09 4.24 -0.35
C SER A 44 0.49 5.33 0.54
N VAL A 45 0.68 6.51 -0.04
CA VAL A 45 1.29 7.67 0.62
C VAL A 45 0.24 8.76 0.72
N GLY A 46 0.01 9.25 1.94
CA GLY A 46 -0.84 10.39 2.23
C GLY A 46 -0.03 11.68 2.34
N HIS A 47 -0.64 12.75 2.82
CA HIS A 47 0.02 14.06 2.87
C HIS A 47 1.30 14.06 3.74
N GLN A 48 1.24 13.51 4.96
CA GLN A 48 2.39 13.45 5.88
C GLN A 48 2.78 12.04 6.33
N PHE A 49 1.98 11.02 6.01
CA PHE A 49 2.14 9.65 6.53
C PHE A 49 2.05 8.62 5.40
N SER A 50 2.54 7.41 5.64
CA SER A 50 2.48 6.31 4.68
C SER A 50 1.81 5.09 5.28
N CYS A 51 1.08 4.35 4.45
CA CYS A 51 0.47 3.07 4.80
C CYS A 51 0.73 2.01 3.72
N GLY A 52 0.42 0.76 4.03
CA GLY A 52 0.53 -0.32 3.05
C GLY A 52 -0.06 -1.64 3.54
N VAL A 53 -0.32 -2.51 2.57
CA VAL A 53 -0.84 -3.86 2.78
C VAL A 53 0.20 -4.88 2.32
N THR A 54 0.52 -5.81 3.21
CA THR A 54 1.48 -6.89 2.97
C THR A 54 0.86 -8.07 2.22
N VAL A 55 1.68 -9.01 1.73
CA VAL A 55 1.22 -10.29 1.14
C VAL A 55 0.53 -11.25 2.13
N ALA A 56 0.40 -10.83 3.39
CA ALA A 56 -0.34 -11.52 4.45
C ALA A 56 -1.63 -10.78 4.85
N GLY A 57 -1.93 -9.63 4.23
CA GLY A 57 -3.09 -8.80 4.55
C GLY A 57 -2.95 -8.05 5.88
N GLU A 58 -1.77 -8.11 6.52
CA GLU A 58 -1.39 -7.18 7.58
C GLU A 58 -1.33 -5.78 6.97
N GLY A 59 -2.18 -4.89 7.45
CA GLY A 59 -2.17 -3.46 7.14
C GLY A 59 -1.30 -2.72 8.15
N LEU A 60 -0.48 -1.79 7.67
CA LEU A 60 0.51 -1.07 8.46
C LEU A 60 0.53 0.39 8.04
N CYS A 61 0.79 1.30 8.98
CA CYS A 61 1.16 2.68 8.69
C CYS A 61 2.45 3.05 9.43
N TRP A 62 3.22 3.97 8.86
CA TRP A 62 4.51 4.43 9.37
C TRP A 62 4.78 5.87 8.92
N TRP A 63 5.52 6.58 9.76
CA TRP A 63 5.87 8.01 9.59
C TRP A 63 4.65 8.95 9.61
N GLY A 64 4.90 10.24 9.85
CA GLY A 64 3.87 11.28 9.89
C GLY A 64 3.12 11.45 11.22
N GLN A 65 2.25 12.45 11.24
CA GLN A 65 1.40 12.76 12.39
C GLN A 65 0.33 11.68 12.60
N ALA A 66 0.10 11.34 13.87
CA ALA A 66 -0.94 10.39 14.30
C ALA A 66 -1.99 11.05 15.22
N GLY A 67 -2.05 12.39 15.24
CA GLY A 67 -2.88 13.17 16.17
C GLY A 67 -4.39 12.92 16.02
N ASP A 68 -4.87 12.71 14.80
CA ASP A 68 -6.26 12.32 14.50
C ASP A 68 -6.45 10.80 14.56
N GLY A 69 -5.37 10.02 14.66
CA GLY A 69 -5.35 8.57 14.59
C GLY A 69 -5.29 7.98 13.18
N GLN A 70 -4.95 8.77 12.16
CA GLN A 70 -4.85 8.34 10.75
C GLN A 70 -3.95 7.11 10.51
N GLY A 71 -2.90 6.93 11.33
CA GLY A 71 -2.02 5.75 11.30
C GLY A 71 -2.55 4.51 12.03
N ASN A 72 -3.67 4.61 12.77
CA ASN A 72 -4.17 3.54 13.66
C ASN A 72 -5.00 2.48 12.91
N VAL A 73 -4.35 1.69 12.05
CA VAL A 73 -4.99 0.63 11.24
C VAL A 73 -5.87 -0.30 12.09
N PRO A 74 -7.18 -0.47 11.77
CA PRO A 74 -8.08 -1.30 12.55
C PRO A 74 -7.62 -2.76 12.71
N LEU A 75 -7.55 -3.22 13.96
CA LEU A 75 -7.01 -4.52 14.32
C LEU A 75 -7.99 -5.67 14.05
N GLY A 76 -7.45 -6.82 13.63
CA GLY A 76 -8.24 -8.04 13.40
C GLY A 76 -8.94 -8.10 12.04
N LYS A 77 -8.55 -7.23 11.10
CA LYS A 77 -8.92 -7.30 9.69
C LYS A 77 -7.77 -7.81 8.81
N THR A 78 -8.13 -8.47 7.71
CA THR A 78 -7.21 -8.82 6.62
C THR A 78 -7.50 -7.86 5.48
N TRP A 79 -6.53 -7.00 5.15
CA TRP A 79 -6.69 -5.94 4.17
C TRP A 79 -6.40 -6.44 2.75
N SER A 80 -7.13 -5.91 1.77
CA SER A 80 -6.79 -5.99 0.35
C SER A 80 -6.16 -4.68 -0.13
N SER A 81 -6.62 -3.53 0.40
CA SER A 81 -6.04 -2.22 0.14
C SER A 81 -6.19 -1.26 1.32
N ILE A 82 -5.28 -0.29 1.42
CA ILE A 82 -5.38 0.90 2.29
C ILE A 82 -4.96 2.11 1.46
N ALA A 83 -5.77 3.16 1.47
CA ALA A 83 -5.48 4.47 0.94
C ALA A 83 -5.25 5.45 2.09
N ALA A 84 -4.08 6.09 2.10
CA ALA A 84 -3.73 7.18 3.00
C ALA A 84 -4.12 8.52 2.36
N GLY A 85 -4.98 9.30 3.02
CA GLY A 85 -5.37 10.64 2.60
C GLY A 85 -4.54 11.72 3.31
N PHE A 86 -5.15 12.86 3.62
CA PHE A 86 -4.46 13.96 4.31
C PHE A 86 -4.48 13.80 5.85
N THR A 87 -5.66 13.74 6.46
CA THR A 87 -5.87 13.54 7.91
C THR A 87 -6.68 12.28 8.24
N HIS A 88 -7.04 11.48 7.23
CA HIS A 88 -7.70 10.19 7.39
C HIS A 88 -7.10 9.13 6.47
N SER A 89 -7.40 7.87 6.81
CA SER A 89 -7.12 6.70 6.00
C SER A 89 -8.43 5.98 5.72
N CYS A 90 -8.53 5.32 4.58
CA CYS A 90 -9.57 4.35 4.28
C CYS A 90 -8.95 3.03 3.78
N GLY A 91 -9.70 1.95 3.81
CA GLY A 91 -9.22 0.66 3.32
C GLY A 91 -10.34 -0.33 3.07
N VAL A 92 -10.02 -1.32 2.25
CA VAL A 92 -10.91 -2.44 1.89
C VAL A 92 -10.29 -3.73 2.40
N THR A 93 -11.13 -4.63 2.91
CA THR A 93 -10.70 -5.97 3.35
C THR A 93 -10.71 -6.99 2.21
N THR A 94 -10.10 -8.15 2.42
CA THR A 94 -10.25 -9.29 1.50
C THR A 94 -11.68 -9.85 1.45
N SER A 95 -12.57 -9.42 2.36
CA SER A 95 -14.02 -9.67 2.36
C SER A 95 -14.82 -8.59 1.60
N GLY A 96 -14.19 -7.52 1.11
CA GLY A 96 -14.87 -6.38 0.46
C GLY A 96 -15.60 -5.43 1.42
N GLU A 97 -15.35 -5.53 2.73
CA GLU A 97 -15.82 -4.56 3.72
C GLU A 97 -14.95 -3.30 3.63
N GLY A 98 -15.57 -2.11 3.66
CA GLY A 98 -14.88 -0.82 3.68
C GLY A 98 -14.78 -0.24 5.10
N PHE A 99 -13.65 0.40 5.41
CA PHE A 99 -13.41 1.10 6.68
C PHE A 99 -12.67 2.42 6.43
N CYS A 100 -12.91 3.42 7.27
CA CYS A 100 -12.13 4.66 7.33
C CYS A 100 -11.87 5.04 8.80
N TRP A 101 -10.73 5.68 9.07
CA TRP A 101 -10.26 6.06 10.40
C TRP A 101 -9.31 7.27 10.33
N GLY A 102 -9.11 7.97 11.45
CA GLY A 102 -8.44 9.27 11.49
C GLY A 102 -9.44 10.40 11.75
N ASN A 103 -9.23 11.55 11.12
CA ASN A 103 -10.16 12.66 11.17
C ASN A 103 -11.40 12.38 10.32
N LEU A 104 -12.59 12.38 10.92
CA LEU A 104 -13.85 12.05 10.23
C LEU A 104 -14.93 13.13 10.44
N TYR A 105 -14.53 14.38 10.71
CA TYR A 105 -15.44 15.46 11.11
C TYR A 105 -16.32 16.00 9.97
N SER A 106 -15.90 15.92 8.70
CA SER A 106 -16.73 16.26 7.54
C SER A 106 -17.61 15.09 7.08
N GLY A 107 -17.53 13.93 7.73
CA GLY A 107 -18.22 12.70 7.35
C GLY A 107 -17.42 11.79 6.41
N GLU A 108 -16.09 11.91 6.39
CA GLU A 108 -15.13 11.11 5.61
C GLU A 108 -15.23 9.60 5.90
N GLY A 109 -15.83 9.24 7.05
CA GLY A 109 -16.13 7.87 7.48
C GLY A 109 -17.57 7.41 7.22
N ASN A 110 -18.43 8.22 6.59
CA ASN A 110 -19.83 7.87 6.29
C ASN A 110 -19.94 6.96 5.05
N ILE A 111 -19.24 5.83 5.08
CA ILE A 111 -19.19 4.85 3.98
C ILE A 111 -20.61 4.32 3.68
N PRO A 112 -21.06 4.34 2.41
CA PRO A 112 -22.34 3.76 2.00
C PRO A 112 -22.49 2.30 2.45
N SER A 113 -23.55 2.02 3.22
CA SER A 113 -23.81 0.71 3.81
C SER A 113 -24.42 -0.28 2.80
N GLY A 114 -24.27 -1.59 3.08
CA GLY A 114 -24.79 -2.64 2.20
C GLY A 114 -24.03 -2.81 0.88
N LYS A 115 -22.80 -2.27 0.78
CA LYS A 115 -21.94 -2.35 -0.41
C LYS A 115 -20.74 -3.27 -0.18
N THR A 116 -20.34 -3.98 -1.24
CA THR A 116 -19.07 -4.71 -1.34
C THR A 116 -18.11 -3.87 -2.17
N TRP A 117 -17.02 -3.42 -1.56
CA TRP A 117 -16.06 -2.50 -2.17
C TRP A 117 -14.98 -3.25 -2.95
N SER A 118 -14.57 -2.71 -4.10
CA SER A 118 -13.38 -3.14 -4.84
C SER A 118 -12.19 -2.23 -4.52
N ALA A 119 -12.42 -0.92 -4.39
CA ALA A 119 -11.45 0.05 -3.94
C ALA A 119 -12.12 1.21 -3.19
N ILE A 120 -11.39 1.81 -2.24
CA ILE A 120 -11.71 3.10 -1.62
C ILE A 120 -10.43 3.95 -1.65
N THR A 121 -10.56 5.23 -1.99
CA THR A 121 -9.51 6.25 -1.98
C THR A 121 -9.87 7.37 -1.00
N ALA A 122 -8.86 8.03 -0.44
CA ALA A 122 -8.99 9.09 0.56
C ALA A 122 -8.24 10.33 0.07
N GLY A 123 -8.94 11.47 0.01
CA GLY A 123 -8.38 12.75 -0.41
C GLY A 123 -8.01 13.64 0.78
N TYR A 124 -8.27 14.94 0.65
CA TYR A 124 -8.09 15.91 1.75
C TYR A 124 -9.08 15.69 2.92
N ASP A 125 -10.36 15.85 2.62
CA ASP A 125 -11.52 15.94 3.53
C ASP A 125 -12.75 15.20 2.96
N HIS A 126 -12.50 14.30 2.00
CA HIS A 126 -13.49 13.46 1.35
C HIS A 126 -12.85 12.10 0.98
N SER A 127 -13.72 11.13 0.72
CA SER A 127 -13.38 9.75 0.38
C SER A 127 -14.22 9.31 -0.81
N CYS A 128 -13.66 8.53 -1.71
CA CYS A 128 -14.38 7.97 -2.86
C CYS A 128 -14.16 6.47 -2.95
N GLY A 129 -15.04 5.75 -3.63
CA GLY A 129 -14.92 4.30 -3.77
C GLY A 129 -15.72 3.75 -4.92
N VAL A 130 -15.34 2.55 -5.33
CA VAL A 130 -16.01 1.75 -6.36
C VAL A 130 -16.37 0.40 -5.76
N THR A 131 -17.55 -0.12 -6.10
CA THR A 131 -18.00 -1.44 -5.66
C THR A 131 -17.48 -2.56 -6.57
N THR A 132 -17.66 -3.81 -6.17
CA THR A 132 -17.46 -4.97 -7.06
C THR A 132 -18.49 -5.04 -8.20
N SER A 133 -19.58 -4.25 -8.12
CA SER A 133 -20.56 -4.02 -9.19
C SER A 133 -20.21 -2.86 -10.13
N GLY A 134 -19.14 -2.10 -9.86
CA GLY A 134 -18.76 -0.91 -10.64
C GLY A 134 -19.63 0.33 -10.34
N GLU A 135 -20.39 0.33 -9.26
CA GLU A 135 -21.08 1.52 -8.76
C GLU A 135 -20.04 2.46 -8.10
N GLY A 136 -20.10 3.75 -8.43
CA GLY A 136 -19.20 4.76 -7.88
C GLY A 136 -19.87 5.61 -6.81
N PHE A 137 -19.14 5.91 -5.73
CA PHE A 137 -19.62 6.74 -4.62
C PHE A 137 -18.50 7.66 -4.11
N CYS A 138 -18.88 8.82 -3.57
CA CYS A 138 -18.00 9.71 -2.82
C CYS A 138 -18.76 10.29 -1.62
N TRP A 139 -18.06 10.54 -0.51
CA TRP A 139 -18.64 10.97 0.76
C TRP A 139 -17.62 11.78 1.59
N GLY A 140 -18.10 12.48 2.63
CA GLY A 140 -17.34 13.51 3.33
C GLY A 140 -17.69 14.90 2.81
N ASN A 141 -16.72 15.82 2.78
CA ASN A 141 -16.94 17.22 2.43
C ASN A 141 -17.33 17.42 0.95
N ASN A 142 -18.56 17.91 0.69
CA ASN A 142 -19.03 18.19 -0.68
C ASN A 142 -18.92 19.66 -1.12
N LEU A 143 -17.96 20.45 -0.59
CA LEU A 143 -17.68 21.77 -1.16
C LEU A 143 -17.33 21.63 -2.64
N ALA A 144 -17.93 22.50 -3.46
CA ALA A 144 -17.82 22.54 -4.92
C ALA A 144 -18.19 21.23 -5.66
N GLY A 145 -19.00 20.35 -5.07
CA GLY A 145 -19.55 19.18 -5.78
C GLY A 145 -18.57 18.03 -5.98
N ARG A 146 -17.48 17.95 -5.20
CA ARG A 146 -16.48 16.87 -5.32
C ARG A 146 -17.01 15.46 -5.00
N ASN A 147 -18.18 15.34 -4.37
CA ASN A 147 -18.89 14.07 -4.18
C ASN A 147 -19.95 13.78 -5.25
N ASP A 148 -20.18 14.67 -6.22
CA ASP A 148 -21.26 14.57 -7.20
C ASP A 148 -20.87 13.63 -8.35
N VAL A 149 -20.68 12.34 -8.02
CA VAL A 149 -20.23 11.30 -8.95
C VAL A 149 -21.16 11.21 -10.18
N PRO A 150 -20.63 11.30 -11.42
CA PRO A 150 -21.44 11.19 -12.62
C PRO A 150 -22.26 9.90 -12.69
N THR A 151 -23.58 10.05 -12.85
CA THR A 151 -24.55 8.95 -12.92
C THR A 151 -24.50 8.21 -14.26
N GLU A 152 -25.15 7.05 -14.32
CA GLU A 152 -25.24 6.20 -15.53
C GLU A 152 -23.87 5.70 -16.07
N LYS A 153 -22.84 5.72 -15.21
CA LYS A 153 -21.50 5.16 -15.47
C LYS A 153 -21.26 3.88 -14.68
N THR A 154 -20.52 2.96 -15.27
CA THR A 154 -19.86 1.85 -14.55
C THR A 154 -18.38 2.20 -14.39
N TRP A 155 -17.92 2.32 -13.15
CA TRP A 155 -16.57 2.76 -12.81
C TRP A 155 -15.60 1.58 -12.68
N SER A 156 -14.35 1.79 -13.08
CA SER A 156 -13.23 0.89 -12.76
C SER A 156 -12.42 1.41 -11.58
N VAL A 157 -12.24 2.73 -11.46
CA VAL A 157 -11.60 3.42 -10.33
C VAL A 157 -12.13 4.84 -10.16
N ILE A 158 -12.17 5.32 -8.92
CA ILE A 158 -12.32 6.74 -8.57
C ILE A 158 -11.23 7.09 -7.55
N THR A 159 -10.56 8.21 -7.78
CA THR A 159 -9.48 8.79 -6.96
C THR A 159 -9.94 10.14 -6.41
N ALA A 160 -9.92 10.28 -5.08
CA ALA A 160 -10.12 11.55 -4.38
C ALA A 160 -8.76 12.29 -4.26
N GLY A 161 -8.71 13.55 -4.68
CA GLY A 161 -7.52 14.41 -4.57
C GLY A 161 -7.64 15.43 -3.43
N GLY A 162 -7.02 16.60 -3.61
CA GLY A 162 -7.20 17.74 -2.70
C GLY A 162 -8.62 18.29 -2.76
N PHE A 163 -8.99 18.89 -3.89
CA PHE A 163 -10.26 19.63 -4.05
C PHE A 163 -11.17 19.10 -5.17
N HIS A 164 -10.80 17.97 -5.77
CA HIS A 164 -11.52 17.34 -6.87
C HIS A 164 -11.38 15.81 -6.81
N SER A 165 -12.34 15.15 -7.42
CA SER A 165 -12.37 13.72 -7.67
C SER A 165 -12.13 13.46 -9.16
N CYS A 166 -11.45 12.37 -9.49
CA CYS A 166 -11.29 11.89 -10.86
C CYS A 166 -11.57 10.39 -10.92
N GLY A 167 -12.06 9.89 -12.05
CA GLY A 167 -12.32 8.46 -12.23
C GLY A 167 -12.22 8.01 -13.68
N VAL A 168 -12.12 6.69 -13.85
CA VAL A 168 -12.12 6.02 -15.15
C VAL A 168 -13.24 4.99 -15.17
N THR A 169 -14.02 4.95 -16.25
CA THR A 169 -15.09 3.96 -16.43
C THR A 169 -14.53 2.59 -16.83
N THR A 170 -15.36 1.56 -16.86
CA THR A 170 -15.01 0.26 -17.46
C THR A 170 -14.88 0.30 -18.99
N SER A 171 -15.27 1.41 -19.63
CA SER A 171 -15.05 1.69 -21.07
C SER A 171 -13.80 2.55 -21.33
N GLY A 172 -13.04 2.95 -20.31
CA GLY A 172 -11.86 3.81 -20.44
C GLY A 172 -12.18 5.29 -20.70
N GLU A 173 -13.42 5.72 -20.43
CA GLU A 173 -13.80 7.13 -20.39
C GLU A 173 -13.26 7.75 -19.09
N GLY A 174 -12.58 8.89 -19.18
CA GLY A 174 -12.01 9.59 -18.01
C GLY A 174 -12.81 10.84 -17.69
N LEU A 175 -13.17 11.04 -16.43
CA LEU A 175 -13.93 12.19 -15.94
C LEU A 175 -13.33 12.73 -14.63
N CYS A 176 -13.46 14.03 -14.38
CA CYS A 176 -13.14 14.67 -13.10
C CYS A 176 -14.25 15.67 -12.72
N TRP A 177 -14.46 15.87 -11.42
CA TRP A 177 -15.51 16.73 -10.86
C TRP A 177 -15.09 17.30 -9.49
N GLY A 178 -15.65 18.45 -9.09
CA GLY A 178 -15.24 19.18 -7.88
C GLY A 178 -14.87 20.64 -8.16
N ASN A 179 -13.81 21.15 -7.52
CA ASN A 179 -13.49 22.58 -7.48
C ASN A 179 -13.33 23.24 -8.88
N TYR A 180 -14.34 24.01 -9.25
CA TYR A 180 -14.48 24.81 -10.48
C TYR A 180 -13.49 25.97 -10.66
N SER A 181 -12.46 26.12 -9.82
CA SER A 181 -11.61 27.32 -9.83
C SER A 181 -10.11 27.05 -9.97
N GLN A 182 -9.51 27.90 -10.82
CA GLN A 182 -8.11 28.37 -10.85
C GLN A 182 -7.05 27.66 -11.72
N ALA A 183 -7.12 26.35 -11.99
CA ALA A 183 -5.98 25.67 -12.66
C ALA A 183 -6.32 24.72 -13.84
N GLY A 184 -7.58 24.34 -14.05
CA GLY A 184 -7.96 23.40 -15.11
C GLY A 184 -7.75 21.93 -14.76
N GLN A 185 -7.64 21.60 -13.47
CA GLN A 185 -7.40 20.24 -12.94
C GLN A 185 -8.50 19.22 -13.28
N MET A 186 -9.67 19.68 -13.71
CA MET A 186 -10.78 18.85 -14.17
C MET A 186 -10.83 18.67 -15.70
N ASP A 187 -9.99 19.37 -16.47
CA ASP A 187 -10.06 19.42 -17.93
C ASP A 187 -9.40 18.19 -18.57
N VAL A 188 -10.01 17.02 -18.35
CA VAL A 188 -9.49 15.72 -18.80
C VAL A 188 -9.24 15.73 -20.33
N PRO A 189 -8.01 15.45 -20.81
CA PRO A 189 -7.70 15.45 -22.23
C PRO A 189 -8.61 14.53 -23.05
N SER A 190 -9.29 15.11 -24.03
CA SER A 190 -10.28 14.42 -24.87
C SER A 190 -9.64 13.56 -25.96
N GLY A 191 -10.42 12.65 -26.55
CA GLY A 191 -9.93 11.73 -27.60
C GLY A 191 -8.97 10.64 -27.09
N LYS A 192 -8.93 10.41 -25.77
CA LYS A 192 -8.11 9.38 -25.12
C LYS A 192 -8.98 8.23 -24.57
N THR A 193 -8.40 7.03 -24.49
CA THR A 193 -8.91 5.93 -23.68
C THR A 193 -7.98 5.76 -22.49
N TRP A 194 -8.49 5.97 -21.28
CA TRP A 194 -7.70 5.97 -20.05
C TRP A 194 -7.60 4.57 -19.44
N ALA A 195 -6.43 4.26 -18.89
CA ALA A 195 -6.19 3.10 -18.03
C ALA A 195 -6.20 3.50 -16.54
N SER A 196 -5.75 4.72 -16.23
CA SER A 196 -5.86 5.31 -14.90
C SER A 196 -5.84 6.84 -14.98
N ILE A 197 -6.50 7.49 -14.01
CA ILE A 197 -6.34 8.90 -13.66
C ILE A 197 -6.21 8.95 -12.14
N ASN A 198 -5.25 9.73 -11.64
CA ASN A 198 -5.00 10.01 -10.23
C ASN A 198 -5.07 11.53 -10.01
N ALA A 199 -5.99 11.96 -9.15
CA ALA A 199 -6.08 13.34 -8.68
C ALA A 199 -5.00 13.61 -7.60
N GLY A 200 -4.23 14.68 -7.78
CA GLY A 200 -3.34 15.25 -6.76
C GLY A 200 -4.02 16.38 -6.00
N TRP A 201 -3.25 17.31 -5.43
CA TRP A 201 -3.78 18.43 -4.66
C TRP A 201 -4.52 19.47 -5.52
N THR A 202 -3.83 20.08 -6.48
CA THR A 202 -4.35 21.10 -7.41
C THR A 202 -4.19 20.71 -8.89
N PHE A 203 -3.85 19.47 -9.18
CA PHE A 203 -3.64 18.94 -10.53
C PHE A 203 -4.02 17.46 -10.63
N SER A 204 -3.98 16.93 -11.85
CA SER A 204 -4.36 15.55 -12.19
C SER A 204 -3.32 14.94 -13.12
N CYS A 205 -3.09 13.63 -13.00
CA CYS A 205 -2.27 12.86 -13.92
C CYS A 205 -2.98 11.59 -14.36
N GLY A 206 -2.73 11.11 -15.57
CA GLY A 206 -3.29 9.86 -16.06
C GLY A 206 -2.41 9.16 -17.07
N VAL A 207 -2.71 7.87 -17.27
CA VAL A 207 -2.06 7.01 -18.26
C VAL A 207 -3.13 6.41 -19.17
N THR A 208 -2.92 6.48 -20.48
CA THR A 208 -3.82 5.88 -21.47
C THR A 208 -3.62 4.36 -21.59
N THR A 209 -4.55 3.67 -22.23
CA THR A 209 -4.37 2.25 -22.59
C THR A 209 -3.24 2.00 -23.59
N SER A 210 -2.71 3.04 -24.25
CA SER A 210 -1.49 2.99 -25.07
C SER A 210 -0.19 3.31 -24.31
N GLY A 211 -0.27 3.61 -23.00
CA GLY A 211 0.89 3.98 -22.17
C GLY A 211 1.38 5.42 -22.40
N GLU A 212 0.56 6.28 -23.01
CA GLU A 212 0.79 7.72 -23.07
C GLU A 212 0.50 8.32 -21.69
N GLY A 213 1.41 9.12 -21.15
CA GLY A 213 1.26 9.79 -19.86
C GLY A 213 0.96 11.26 -20.04
N LEU A 214 -0.08 11.76 -19.37
CA LEU A 214 -0.49 13.17 -19.42
C LEU A 214 -0.76 13.67 -17.99
N CYS A 215 -0.46 14.93 -17.73
CA CYS A 215 -0.85 15.63 -16.51
C CYS A 215 -1.38 17.02 -16.87
N TRP A 216 -2.35 17.52 -16.10
CA TRP A 216 -3.07 18.77 -16.35
C TRP A 216 -3.57 19.38 -15.03
N GLY A 217 -3.86 20.68 -15.02
CA GLY A 217 -4.10 21.45 -13.80
C GLY A 217 -2.93 22.35 -13.43
N ASP A 218 -2.79 22.64 -12.13
CA ASP A 218 -1.74 23.51 -11.59
C ASP A 218 -0.33 22.96 -11.87
N ASN A 219 0.55 23.83 -12.35
CA ASN A 219 1.96 23.53 -12.63
C ASN A 219 2.92 24.27 -11.68
N GLY A 220 2.43 24.69 -10.51
CA GLY A 220 3.20 25.41 -9.50
C GLY A 220 3.14 26.91 -9.74
N ASN A 221 1.92 27.46 -9.72
CA ASN A 221 1.60 28.87 -9.96
C ASN A 221 2.66 29.87 -9.45
N SER A 222 2.99 30.85 -10.31
CA SER A 222 4.08 31.84 -10.18
C SER A 222 5.53 31.36 -10.31
N ASN A 223 5.85 30.08 -10.05
CA ASN A 223 7.23 29.58 -10.06
C ASN A 223 7.53 28.49 -11.12
N ASP A 224 6.50 27.90 -11.75
CA ASP A 224 6.61 26.76 -12.67
C ASP A 224 7.46 25.61 -12.07
N LEU A 225 6.86 24.92 -11.11
CA LEU A 225 7.49 23.78 -10.43
C LEU A 225 7.54 22.54 -11.35
N GLY A 226 6.76 22.52 -12.43
CA GLY A 226 6.86 21.53 -13.49
C GLY A 226 6.06 20.24 -13.28
N GLN A 227 5.16 20.14 -12.28
CA GLN A 227 4.45 18.88 -12.00
C GLN A 227 3.57 18.36 -13.15
N THR A 228 3.10 19.22 -14.07
CA THR A 228 2.36 18.75 -15.26
C THR A 228 3.28 18.41 -16.45
N THR A 229 4.58 18.72 -16.37
CA THR A 229 5.56 18.47 -17.43
C THR A 229 6.04 17.00 -17.43
N VAL A 230 5.19 16.10 -17.95
CA VAL A 230 5.48 14.66 -18.02
C VAL A 230 6.74 14.38 -18.87
N PRO A 231 7.71 13.59 -18.36
CA PRO A 231 8.90 13.21 -19.11
C PRO A 231 8.59 12.50 -20.44
N THR A 232 9.11 13.05 -21.54
CA THR A 232 8.86 12.59 -22.91
C THR A 232 9.69 11.35 -23.29
N GLY A 233 9.30 10.66 -24.36
CA GLY A 233 9.99 9.45 -24.84
C GLY A 233 9.83 8.25 -23.90
N LYS A 234 8.72 8.18 -23.15
CA LYS A 234 8.38 7.12 -22.20
C LYS A 234 7.07 6.45 -22.57
N THR A 235 6.97 5.16 -22.24
CA THR A 235 5.70 4.43 -22.17
C THR A 235 5.44 4.12 -20.71
N TRP A 236 4.38 4.69 -20.16
CA TRP A 236 4.05 4.60 -18.74
C TRP A 236 3.16 3.40 -18.45
N SER A 237 3.36 2.78 -17.28
CA SER A 237 2.41 1.83 -16.68
C SER A 237 1.53 2.51 -15.64
N THR A 238 2.10 3.46 -14.89
CA THR A 238 1.41 4.25 -13.85
C THR A 238 2.01 5.66 -13.76
N ILE A 239 1.18 6.64 -13.43
CA ILE A 239 1.58 7.96 -12.92
C ILE A 239 0.67 8.30 -11.74
N THR A 240 1.27 8.72 -10.64
CA THR A 240 0.61 9.22 -9.42
C THR A 240 0.96 10.68 -9.21
N ALA A 241 -0.02 11.48 -8.78
CA ALA A 241 0.14 12.87 -8.44
C ALA A 241 0.16 13.01 -6.91
N GLY A 242 1.12 13.78 -6.39
CA GLY A 242 1.15 14.24 -5.00
C GLY A 242 0.60 15.67 -4.91
N ASP A 243 1.18 16.49 -4.04
CA ASP A 243 0.75 17.89 -3.88
C ASP A 243 1.23 18.80 -5.01
N SER A 244 2.56 18.94 -5.14
CA SER A 244 3.23 19.82 -6.12
C SER A 244 4.25 19.08 -6.99
N TYR A 245 4.12 17.75 -7.10
CA TYR A 245 4.99 16.88 -7.88
C TYR A 245 4.29 15.57 -8.22
N ALA A 246 4.77 14.88 -9.26
CA ALA A 246 4.28 13.58 -9.68
C ALA A 246 5.41 12.54 -9.76
N CYS A 247 5.02 11.28 -9.65
CA CYS A 247 5.90 10.12 -9.84
C CYS A 247 5.22 9.08 -10.72
N GLY A 248 5.97 8.44 -11.61
CA GLY A 248 5.47 7.39 -12.47
C GLY A 248 6.46 6.25 -12.67
N VAL A 249 5.93 5.11 -13.11
CA VAL A 249 6.69 3.92 -13.49
C VAL A 249 6.47 3.65 -14.98
N THR A 250 7.54 3.34 -15.71
CA THR A 250 7.43 2.92 -17.12
C THR A 250 7.03 1.45 -17.25
N THR A 251 6.62 1.04 -18.44
CA THR A 251 6.43 -0.40 -18.76
C THR A 251 7.73 -1.22 -18.68
N SER A 252 8.89 -0.55 -18.67
CA SER A 252 10.21 -1.15 -18.40
C SER A 252 10.64 -1.09 -16.92
N GLY A 253 9.78 -0.63 -16.01
CA GLY A 253 10.07 -0.55 -14.57
C GLY A 253 11.02 0.58 -14.17
N GLN A 254 11.28 1.56 -15.05
CA GLN A 254 11.99 2.79 -14.68
C GLN A 254 11.06 3.66 -13.85
N GLY A 255 11.46 4.00 -12.62
CA GLY A 255 10.81 5.01 -11.81
C GLY A 255 11.35 6.40 -12.17
N LEU A 256 10.45 7.37 -12.38
CA LEU A 256 10.78 8.77 -12.55
C LEU A 256 9.84 9.62 -11.70
N CYS A 257 10.31 10.76 -11.22
CA CYS A 257 9.49 11.77 -10.56
C CYS A 257 9.90 13.16 -11.07
N TRP A 258 8.97 14.12 -11.06
CA TRP A 258 9.14 15.47 -11.58
C TRP A 258 8.16 16.44 -10.88
N GLY A 259 8.47 17.74 -10.87
CA GLY A 259 7.80 18.72 -10.03
C GLY A 259 8.70 19.28 -8.91
N ALA A 260 8.07 19.81 -7.87
CA ALA A 260 8.72 20.27 -6.64
C ALA A 260 9.74 19.24 -6.08
N ASN A 261 10.91 19.71 -5.62
CA ASN A 261 11.99 18.85 -5.11
C ASN A 261 12.69 19.41 -3.84
N GLN A 262 12.06 20.35 -3.14
CA GLN A 262 12.65 21.05 -1.99
C GLN A 262 13.02 20.10 -0.84
N GLY A 263 12.26 19.02 -0.65
CA GLY A 263 12.53 17.94 0.30
C GLY A 263 13.20 16.71 -0.35
N GLY A 264 13.57 16.75 -1.63
CA GLY A 264 14.14 15.61 -2.35
C GLY A 264 13.12 14.62 -2.93
N GLN A 265 11.82 14.95 -2.92
CA GLN A 265 10.72 14.05 -3.30
C GLN A 265 10.72 13.58 -4.77
N THR A 266 11.36 14.33 -5.68
CA THR A 266 11.52 13.90 -7.09
C THR A 266 12.83 13.17 -7.35
N THR A 267 13.52 12.72 -6.29
CA THR A 267 14.83 12.04 -6.37
C THR A 267 14.72 10.54 -5.98
N PRO A 268 14.05 9.68 -6.77
CA PRO A 268 13.84 8.27 -6.42
C PRO A 268 15.16 7.48 -6.37
N PRO A 269 15.29 6.48 -5.46
CA PRO A 269 16.48 5.65 -5.34
C PRO A 269 16.96 5.01 -6.66
N SER A 270 18.21 5.31 -7.02
CA SER A 270 18.83 4.83 -8.25
C SER A 270 19.20 3.34 -8.20
N GLY A 271 19.34 2.71 -9.39
CA GLY A 271 19.65 1.29 -9.51
C GLY A 271 18.50 0.34 -9.12
N LYS A 272 17.26 0.84 -9.06
CA LYS A 272 16.05 0.08 -8.73
C LYS A 272 15.14 -0.08 -9.94
N THR A 273 14.46 -1.23 -10.03
CA THR A 273 13.34 -1.47 -10.95
C THR A 273 12.06 -1.48 -10.14
N TRP A 274 11.11 -0.62 -10.49
CA TRP A 274 9.90 -0.35 -9.72
C TRP A 274 8.71 -1.12 -10.30
N SER A 275 7.82 -1.57 -9.42
CA SER A 275 6.51 -2.13 -9.77
C SER A 275 5.38 -1.13 -9.53
N ALA A 276 5.50 -0.29 -8.50
CA ALA A 276 4.61 0.83 -8.22
C ALA A 276 5.36 1.95 -7.48
N ILE A 277 4.93 3.20 -7.68
CA ILE A 277 5.29 4.36 -6.86
C ILE A 277 3.98 5.08 -6.52
N SER A 278 3.89 5.62 -5.31
CA SER A 278 2.82 6.50 -4.81
C SER A 278 3.47 7.77 -4.27
N ALA A 279 2.98 8.92 -4.73
CA ALA A 279 3.33 10.24 -4.25
C ALA A 279 2.37 10.69 -3.13
N GLY A 280 2.88 11.46 -2.16
CA GLY A 280 2.12 12.10 -1.08
C GLY A 280 2.32 13.62 -1.10
N GLY A 281 2.37 14.25 0.07
CA GLY A 281 2.55 15.70 0.21
C GLY A 281 3.96 16.16 -0.17
N SER A 282 4.93 15.90 0.70
CA SER A 282 6.35 16.19 0.45
C SER A 282 7.26 14.96 0.41
N HIS A 283 6.73 13.74 0.44
CA HIS A 283 7.47 12.47 0.34
C HIS A 283 6.77 11.45 -0.57
N ALA A 284 7.55 10.56 -1.19
CA ALA A 284 7.06 9.47 -2.03
C ALA A 284 7.55 8.10 -1.52
N CYS A 285 6.83 7.04 -1.89
CA CYS A 285 7.21 5.66 -1.61
C CYS A 285 6.89 4.75 -2.79
N GLY A 286 7.66 3.68 -2.94
CA GLY A 286 7.44 2.70 -3.99
C GLY A 286 7.82 1.29 -3.58
N LEU A 287 7.32 0.34 -4.38
CA LEU A 287 7.71 -1.06 -4.34
C LEU A 287 8.59 -1.37 -5.54
N THR A 288 9.65 -2.12 -5.31
CA THR A 288 10.46 -2.70 -6.40
C THR A 288 9.82 -3.98 -6.94
N THR A 289 10.25 -4.40 -8.13
CA THR A 289 9.93 -5.74 -8.66
C THR A 289 10.57 -6.87 -7.84
N SER A 290 11.49 -6.57 -6.92
CA SER A 290 12.09 -7.52 -5.96
C SER A 290 11.39 -7.60 -4.60
N GLY A 291 10.27 -6.87 -4.40
CA GLY A 291 9.55 -6.86 -3.11
C GLY A 291 10.24 -6.04 -2.01
N GLU A 292 11.09 -5.09 -2.39
CA GLU A 292 11.67 -4.09 -1.51
C GLU A 292 10.75 -2.86 -1.48
N GLY A 293 10.36 -2.42 -0.28
CA GLY A 293 9.67 -1.15 -0.09
C GLY A 293 10.68 -0.06 0.24
N LEU A 294 10.57 1.10 -0.41
CA LEU A 294 11.45 2.25 -0.24
C LEU A 294 10.64 3.54 -0.25
N CYS A 295 11.03 4.49 0.60
CA CYS A 295 10.49 5.85 0.61
C CYS A 295 11.64 6.87 0.54
N TRP A 296 11.36 8.05 -0.01
CA TRP A 296 12.29 9.18 -0.15
C TRP A 296 11.52 10.50 -0.17
N GLY A 297 12.24 11.61 -0.04
CA GLY A 297 11.64 12.93 0.18
C GLY A 297 11.32 13.19 1.65
N GLY A 298 10.50 14.20 1.90
CA GLY A 298 10.15 14.69 3.22
C GLY A 298 11.08 15.82 3.67
N ASP A 299 10.50 16.91 4.15
CA ASP A 299 11.24 18.02 4.71
C ASP A 299 11.98 17.58 6.00
N GLY A 300 13.22 18.02 6.18
CA GLY A 300 14.04 17.71 7.36
C GLY A 300 13.54 18.30 8.68
N SER A 301 12.32 18.85 8.70
CA SER A 301 11.68 19.47 9.85
C SER A 301 11.02 18.42 10.75
N THR A 302 11.77 17.95 11.75
CA THR A 302 11.18 17.91 13.10
C THR A 302 10.64 19.32 13.40
N PRO A 303 9.37 19.48 13.81
CA PRO A 303 8.86 20.79 14.25
C PRO A 303 9.77 21.36 15.36
N PRO A 304 10.11 22.67 15.36
CA PRO A 304 11.12 23.20 16.28
C PRO A 304 10.83 23.04 17.78
N ASP A 305 9.57 22.84 18.16
CA ASP A 305 9.08 23.06 19.53
C ASP A 305 8.52 21.79 20.23
N TYR A 306 9.07 20.60 19.94
CA TYR A 306 8.71 19.35 20.64
C TYR A 306 9.94 18.52 21.09
N GLU A 307 10.34 18.65 22.36
CA GLU A 307 11.45 17.89 22.97
C GLU A 307 11.07 16.46 23.45
N GLU A 308 10.16 15.75 22.76
CA GLU A 308 9.75 14.40 23.21
C GLU A 308 9.71 13.34 22.08
N GLU A 309 10.62 12.36 22.19
CA GLU A 309 10.59 10.98 21.64
C GLU A 309 10.13 10.75 20.17
N THR A 310 10.20 11.74 19.28
CA THR A 310 9.98 11.55 17.83
C THR A 310 11.28 11.21 17.09
N PRO A 311 11.43 10.00 16.50
CA PRO A 311 12.68 9.64 15.82
C PRO A 311 12.81 10.33 14.46
N GLY A 312 13.77 11.23 14.33
CA GLY A 312 14.07 11.96 13.08
C GLY A 312 14.59 11.07 11.95
N SER A 313 14.50 11.61 10.73
CA SER A 313 14.83 10.91 9.47
C SER A 313 16.29 10.41 9.38
N PRO A 314 16.55 9.25 8.75
CA PRO A 314 17.90 8.85 8.38
C PRO A 314 18.59 9.87 7.47
N ALA A 315 19.84 10.18 7.76
CA ALA A 315 20.63 11.21 7.06
C ALA A 315 21.02 10.86 5.60
N ASP A 316 20.55 9.73 5.06
CA ASP A 316 20.69 9.34 3.65
C ASP A 316 19.39 9.48 2.84
N GLY A 317 18.34 10.10 3.42
CA GLY A 317 17.07 10.40 2.75
C GLY A 317 16.18 9.18 2.49
N ARG A 318 16.50 8.01 3.07
CA ARG A 318 15.65 6.82 3.00
C ARG A 318 14.70 6.79 4.19
N LEU A 319 13.40 6.72 3.94
CA LEU A 319 12.42 6.57 5.02
C LEU A 319 12.18 5.06 5.24
N ASP A 320 12.38 4.58 6.47
CA ASP A 320 12.44 3.16 6.81
C ASP A 320 11.07 2.45 6.63
N VAL A 321 10.87 1.87 5.45
CA VAL A 321 9.73 0.98 5.16
C VAL A 321 9.95 -0.38 5.82
N PRO A 322 8.91 -1.05 6.37
CA PRO A 322 8.97 -2.43 6.87
C PRO A 322 9.69 -3.45 5.97
N VAL A 323 11.01 -3.64 6.18
CA VAL A 323 11.87 -4.46 5.31
C VAL A 323 11.45 -5.94 5.35
N GLY A 324 11.21 -6.52 4.18
CA GLY A 324 10.87 -7.94 4.03
C GLY A 324 9.37 -8.28 4.21
N LYS A 325 8.47 -7.28 4.29
CA LYS A 325 7.02 -7.51 4.34
C LYS A 325 6.31 -7.50 2.97
N TRP A 326 7.01 -7.18 1.89
CA TRP A 326 6.45 -6.95 0.54
C TRP A 326 6.93 -7.93 -0.54
N ALA A 327 7.70 -8.95 -0.16
CA ALA A 327 7.92 -10.11 -1.01
C ALA A 327 6.78 -11.11 -0.81
N GLY A 328 6.40 -11.85 -1.85
CA GLY A 328 5.57 -13.06 -1.72
C GLY A 328 6.20 -14.08 -0.76
N ALA A 329 5.44 -15.09 -0.36
CA ALA A 329 5.86 -16.10 0.63
C ALA A 329 7.33 -16.53 0.40
N PRO A 330 8.22 -16.34 1.41
CA PRO A 330 9.65 -16.29 1.16
C PRO A 330 10.13 -17.62 0.57
N VAL A 331 10.79 -17.54 -0.58
CA VAL A 331 11.45 -18.71 -1.18
C VAL A 331 12.42 -19.26 -0.15
N VAL A 332 12.17 -20.48 0.32
CA VAL A 332 13.04 -21.18 1.26
C VAL A 332 14.26 -21.66 0.47
N VAL A 333 15.19 -20.74 0.22
CA VAL A 333 16.51 -21.08 -0.28
C VAL A 333 17.26 -21.73 0.88
N GLU A 334 17.21 -23.06 0.95
CA GLU A 334 18.09 -23.85 1.82
C GLU A 334 19.55 -23.72 1.36
N THR A 335 20.13 -22.55 1.65
CA THR A 335 21.56 -22.33 1.49
C THR A 335 22.28 -23.16 2.55
N THR A 336 22.90 -24.27 2.10
CA THR A 336 23.63 -25.26 2.92
C THR A 336 24.89 -24.71 3.62
N ALA A 337 25.08 -23.38 3.63
CA ALA A 337 26.21 -22.66 4.20
C ALA A 337 25.82 -21.44 5.06
N ALA A 338 24.52 -21.14 5.25
CA ALA A 338 24.08 -20.05 6.12
C ALA A 338 24.01 -20.51 7.60
N PRO A 339 24.46 -19.69 8.57
CA PRO A 339 24.38 -20.04 9.99
C PRO A 339 22.92 -20.09 10.46
N ARG A 340 22.52 -21.20 11.09
CA ARG A 340 21.17 -21.34 11.65
C ARG A 340 20.99 -20.42 12.87
N LEU A 341 20.01 -19.53 12.80
CA LEU A 341 19.57 -18.73 13.94
C LEU A 341 18.82 -19.61 14.94
N LEU A 342 19.22 -19.56 16.21
CA LEU A 342 18.46 -20.10 17.33
C LEU A 342 17.96 -18.94 18.18
N ALA A 343 16.72 -19.03 18.62
CA ALA A 343 16.13 -18.05 19.52
C ALA A 343 15.07 -18.72 20.39
N ALA A 344 14.85 -18.13 21.55
CA ALA A 344 13.76 -18.46 22.45
C ALA A 344 13.21 -17.15 22.98
N VAL A 345 11.88 -17.03 23.01
CA VAL A 345 11.19 -15.89 23.61
C VAL A 345 10.44 -16.39 24.83
N ALA A 346 10.58 -15.66 25.94
CA ALA A 346 9.97 -16.01 27.22
C ALA A 346 9.09 -14.87 27.72
N LEU A 347 7.88 -15.21 28.19
CA LEU A 347 7.14 -14.33 29.09
C LEU A 347 7.92 -14.21 30.41
N THR A 348 8.01 -13.01 30.96
CA THR A 348 8.49 -12.77 32.32
C THR A 348 7.54 -11.83 33.03
N ARG A 349 6.71 -12.40 33.90
CA ARG A 349 5.79 -11.65 34.78
C ARG A 349 6.57 -11.10 35.98
N ASN A 350 6.55 -9.79 36.17
CA ASN A 350 7.11 -9.16 37.36
C ASN A 350 6.10 -9.30 38.52
N PRO A 351 6.42 -10.01 39.61
CA PRO A 351 5.47 -10.23 40.71
C PRO A 351 5.23 -8.97 41.56
N ARG A 352 6.09 -7.94 41.47
CA ARG A 352 5.95 -6.69 42.25
C ARG A 352 5.09 -5.64 41.55
N THR A 353 5.16 -5.57 40.21
CA THR A 353 4.41 -4.58 39.40
C THR A 353 3.23 -5.21 38.65
N THR A 354 3.07 -6.53 38.73
CA THR A 354 2.15 -7.39 37.93
C THR A 354 2.35 -7.39 36.41
N VAL A 355 3.11 -6.42 35.86
CA VAL A 355 3.50 -6.29 34.45
C VAL A 355 4.03 -7.61 33.87
N THR A 356 3.55 -7.95 32.67
CA THR A 356 4.05 -9.09 31.89
C THR A 356 4.92 -8.57 30.75
N SER A 357 6.23 -8.69 30.94
CA SER A 357 7.23 -8.32 29.93
C SER A 357 7.51 -9.50 28.99
N LEU A 358 7.81 -9.21 27.72
CA LEU A 358 8.25 -10.22 26.76
C LEU A 358 9.76 -10.07 26.50
N THR A 359 10.50 -11.15 26.74
CA THR A 359 11.96 -11.18 26.59
C THR A 359 12.36 -12.11 25.45
N LEU A 360 12.91 -11.54 24.38
CA LEU A 360 13.55 -12.29 23.29
C LEU A 360 15.00 -12.60 23.65
N ARG A 361 15.44 -13.83 23.41
CA ARG A 361 16.84 -14.26 23.44
C ARG A 361 17.21 -14.88 22.09
N ALA A 362 18.26 -14.39 21.44
CA ALA A 362 18.72 -14.89 20.15
C ALA A 362 20.24 -15.16 20.16
N TRP A 363 20.67 -16.21 19.46
CA TRP A 363 22.06 -16.66 19.35
C TRP A 363 22.28 -17.51 18.09
N ALA A 364 23.52 -17.59 17.60
CA ALA A 364 23.85 -18.50 16.51
C ALA A 364 24.03 -19.94 17.03
N ASP A 365 23.56 -20.91 16.26
CA ASP A 365 24.10 -22.27 16.34
C ASP A 365 25.59 -22.27 15.93
N LYS A 366 26.44 -22.79 16.82
CA LYS A 366 27.90 -22.85 16.63
C LYS A 366 28.37 -24.14 15.95
N SER A 367 27.49 -25.12 15.73
CA SER A 367 27.85 -26.43 15.16
C SER A 367 28.08 -26.40 13.64
N HIS A 368 27.59 -25.37 12.94
CA HIS A 368 27.65 -25.23 11.48
C HIS A 368 28.76 -24.28 10.96
N GLY A 369 29.79 -24.01 11.78
CA GLY A 369 31.02 -23.31 11.35
C GLY A 369 31.27 -21.95 12.01
N ALA A 370 32.50 -21.43 11.85
CA ALA A 370 33.05 -20.29 12.60
C ALA A 370 32.57 -18.89 12.14
N ASN A 371 31.32 -18.77 11.68
CA ASN A 371 30.67 -17.49 11.38
C ASN A 371 30.12 -16.89 12.68
N THR A 372 30.98 -16.25 13.48
CA THR A 372 30.56 -15.58 14.73
C THR A 372 29.58 -14.43 14.43
N VAL A 373 28.39 -14.47 15.03
CA VAL A 373 27.42 -13.37 14.87
C VAL A 373 27.95 -12.10 15.53
N THR A 374 28.10 -11.05 14.71
CA THR A 374 28.64 -9.73 15.10
C THR A 374 27.55 -8.75 15.52
N LYS A 375 26.31 -8.94 15.03
CA LYS A 375 25.17 -8.08 15.32
C LYS A 375 23.87 -8.89 15.28
N VAL A 376 22.97 -8.63 16.22
CA VAL A 376 21.58 -9.07 16.16
C VAL A 376 20.71 -7.83 16.09
N GLU A 377 19.64 -7.92 15.31
CA GLU A 377 18.67 -6.86 15.12
C GLU A 377 17.28 -7.45 15.31
N TYR A 378 16.45 -6.80 16.10
CA TYR A 378 15.08 -7.25 16.37
C TYR A 378 14.11 -6.08 16.32
N TRP A 379 12.90 -6.33 15.85
CA TRP A 379 11.83 -5.34 15.74
C TRP A 379 10.54 -5.91 16.33
N ASN A 380 9.69 -5.05 16.91
CA ASN A 380 8.38 -5.38 17.46
C ASN A 380 7.31 -4.39 16.98
N HIS A 381 6.05 -4.76 17.20
CA HIS A 381 4.84 -3.94 16.97
C HIS A 381 4.82 -2.55 17.67
N THR A 382 5.74 -2.25 18.61
CA THR A 382 5.78 -0.97 19.36
C THR A 382 6.86 0.00 18.89
N GLY A 383 7.73 -0.39 17.94
CA GLY A 383 8.61 0.54 17.24
C GLY A 383 10.08 0.11 17.11
N GLN A 384 10.56 0.27 15.87
CA GLN A 384 11.94 0.23 15.38
C GLN A 384 12.83 -1.03 15.60
N PRO A 385 13.80 -1.29 14.70
CA PRO A 385 14.83 -2.30 14.87
C PRO A 385 15.84 -1.88 15.95
N LYS A 386 15.73 -2.44 17.16
CA LYS A 386 16.61 -2.08 18.29
C LYS A 386 17.96 -2.79 18.21
N ASN A 387 18.95 -2.05 17.71
CA ASN A 387 20.35 -2.46 17.62
C ASN A 387 20.92 -2.80 19.00
N THR A 388 21.45 -4.02 19.16
CA THR A 388 22.16 -4.43 20.38
C THR A 388 23.60 -4.81 20.03
N ARG A 389 24.57 -4.19 20.73
CA ARG A 389 25.94 -4.75 20.79
C ARG A 389 25.85 -6.08 21.54
N THR A 390 26.44 -7.13 20.99
CA THR A 390 26.56 -8.43 21.66
C THR A 390 27.41 -8.30 22.93
N PRO A 391 26.88 -8.59 24.13
CA PRO A 391 27.72 -8.84 25.30
C PRO A 391 28.53 -10.12 25.09
N ASN A 392 29.66 -10.26 25.80
CA ASN A 392 30.57 -11.40 25.70
C ASN A 392 29.81 -12.75 25.81
N GLY A 393 29.92 -13.58 24.77
CA GLY A 393 29.32 -14.93 24.70
C GLY A 393 28.56 -15.27 23.41
N GLY A 394 28.07 -14.25 22.69
CA GLY A 394 27.34 -14.42 21.42
C GLY A 394 25.83 -14.60 21.57
N TYR A 395 25.23 -13.98 22.59
CA TYR A 395 23.79 -13.95 22.85
C TYR A 395 23.30 -12.50 22.87
N VAL A 396 22.09 -12.26 22.38
CA VAL A 396 21.37 -10.99 22.58
C VAL A 396 20.14 -11.22 23.46
N ARG A 397 19.89 -10.29 24.38
CA ARG A 397 18.65 -10.18 25.15
C ARG A 397 17.93 -8.89 24.76
N ALA A 398 16.65 -9.02 24.45
CA ALA A 398 15.79 -7.96 23.99
C ALA A 398 14.56 -7.93 24.90
N TYR A 399 14.19 -6.74 25.37
CA TYR A 399 13.13 -6.54 26.37
C TYR A 399 12.06 -5.60 25.81
N SER A 400 10.80 -6.01 25.88
CA SER A 400 9.64 -5.17 25.54
C SER A 400 8.81 -4.94 26.81
N PRO A 401 8.47 -3.68 27.17
CA PRO A 401 7.96 -3.34 28.50
C PRO A 401 6.60 -4.00 28.81
N THR A 402 5.66 -3.97 27.85
CA THR A 402 4.43 -4.76 27.82
C THR A 402 4.08 -5.06 26.35
N ILE A 403 3.45 -6.20 26.06
CA ILE A 403 2.83 -6.48 24.75
C ILE A 403 1.53 -7.25 24.95
N THR A 404 0.46 -6.83 24.28
CA THR A 404 -0.76 -7.63 24.13
C THR A 404 -0.68 -8.43 22.83
N LEU A 405 -0.49 -9.75 22.91
CA LEU A 405 -0.48 -10.67 21.77
C LEU A 405 -1.65 -11.64 21.82
N ARG A 406 -2.20 -11.97 20.64
CA ARG A 406 -3.14 -13.06 20.40
C ARG A 406 -2.40 -14.29 19.82
N PRO A 407 -2.91 -15.52 20.01
CA PRO A 407 -2.41 -16.68 19.28
C PRO A 407 -2.30 -16.44 17.77
N GLY A 408 -1.20 -16.90 17.18
CA GLY A 408 -0.86 -16.70 15.76
C GLY A 408 -0.07 -15.41 15.46
N GLN A 409 -0.13 -14.37 16.30
CA GLN A 409 0.56 -13.10 16.04
C GLN A 409 2.08 -13.22 16.14
N VAL A 410 2.78 -12.38 15.37
CA VAL A 410 4.25 -12.27 15.43
C VAL A 410 4.64 -11.33 16.58
N ALA A 411 5.39 -11.84 17.53
CA ALA A 411 5.88 -11.08 18.69
C ALA A 411 7.05 -10.16 18.31
N PHE A 412 8.02 -10.74 17.60
CA PHE A 412 9.22 -10.09 17.11
C PHE A 412 9.59 -10.61 15.71
N TRP A 413 10.21 -9.74 14.92
CA TRP A 413 11.07 -10.10 13.80
C TRP A 413 12.53 -10.04 14.26
N VAL A 414 13.39 -10.96 13.80
CA VAL A 414 14.81 -11.05 14.19
C VAL A 414 15.70 -11.36 12.98
N ARG A 415 16.84 -10.69 12.83
CA ARG A 415 17.91 -11.06 11.88
C ARG A 415 19.29 -10.98 12.52
N VAL A 416 20.26 -11.69 11.96
CA VAL A 416 21.66 -11.72 12.43
C VAL A 416 22.65 -11.37 11.34
N LYS A 417 23.73 -10.70 11.73
CA LYS A 417 24.90 -10.41 10.88
C LYS A 417 26.06 -11.31 11.28
N ASP A 418 26.70 -11.95 10.33
CA ASP A 418 27.87 -12.80 10.58
C ASP A 418 29.19 -11.98 10.69
N SER A 419 30.32 -12.68 10.79
CA SER A 419 31.66 -12.11 10.85
C SER A 419 32.22 -11.65 9.50
N LYS A 420 31.57 -12.00 8.38
CA LYS A 420 31.91 -11.57 7.03
C LYS A 420 31.14 -10.32 6.62
N GLY A 421 30.11 -9.96 7.39
CA GLY A 421 29.25 -8.81 7.17
C GLY A 421 27.94 -9.12 6.46
N THR A 422 27.64 -10.39 6.21
CA THR A 422 26.39 -10.84 5.58
C THR A 422 25.26 -10.89 6.60
N TRP A 423 24.08 -10.42 6.22
CA TRP A 423 22.86 -10.54 7.00
C TRP A 423 22.06 -11.79 6.63
N SER A 424 21.44 -12.43 7.62
CA SER A 424 20.36 -13.38 7.40
C SER A 424 19.10 -12.70 6.89
N SER A 425 18.19 -13.48 6.31
CA SER A 425 16.78 -13.12 6.22
C SER A 425 16.18 -12.79 7.60
N TRP A 426 15.06 -12.08 7.62
CA TRP A 426 14.27 -11.87 8.83
C TRP A 426 13.50 -13.14 9.19
N TYR A 427 13.66 -13.61 10.42
CA TYR A 427 12.86 -14.67 11.03
C TYR A 427 11.71 -14.05 11.84
N ARG A 428 10.54 -14.70 11.87
CA ARG A 428 9.35 -14.27 12.63
C ARG A 428 9.16 -15.17 13.85
N THR A 429 8.68 -14.65 14.98
CA THR A 429 8.37 -15.47 16.17
C THR A 429 6.86 -15.49 16.43
N ARG A 430 6.20 -16.64 16.23
CA ARG A 430 4.73 -16.79 16.35
C ARG A 430 4.30 -17.17 17.78
N PHE A 431 3.28 -16.48 18.30
CA PHE A 431 2.69 -16.77 19.61
C PHE A 431 1.76 -17.99 19.58
N SER A 432 2.11 -19.06 20.30
CA SER A 432 1.22 -20.19 20.53
C SER A 432 0.39 -19.98 21.81
N SER A 433 -0.84 -20.48 21.80
CA SER A 433 -1.72 -20.55 22.98
C SER A 433 -1.14 -21.38 24.13
N THR A 434 -0.12 -22.22 23.88
CA THR A 434 0.59 -23.02 24.90
C THR A 434 1.65 -22.24 25.68
N GLY A 435 1.86 -20.95 25.40
CA GLY A 435 2.81 -20.10 26.13
C GLY A 435 4.28 -20.19 25.68
N PHE A 436 4.58 -21.06 24.72
CA PHE A 436 5.86 -21.11 24.00
C PHE A 436 5.72 -20.40 22.64
N LEU A 437 6.80 -19.84 22.09
CA LEU A 437 6.78 -19.36 20.69
C LEU A 437 7.35 -20.42 19.74
N GLY A 438 6.74 -20.55 18.57
CA GLY A 438 7.32 -21.23 17.41
C GLY A 438 7.93 -20.22 16.42
N TRP A 439 8.65 -20.73 15.42
CA TRP A 439 9.12 -19.98 14.26
C TRP A 439 8.06 -20.02 13.12
#